data_AF-A0A1D6GC15-F1
#
_entry.id   AF-A0A1D6GC15-F1
#
_cell.length_a   1.000
_cell.length_b   1.000
_cell.length_c   1.000
_cell.angle_alpha   90.00
_cell.angle_beta   90.00
_cell.angle_gamma   90.00
#
_symmetry.space_group_name_H-M   'P 1'
#
loop_
_entity.id
_entity.type
_entity.pdbx_description
1 polymer ?
#
loop_
_entity_poly.entity_id
_entity_poly.type
_entity_poly.pdbx_seq_one_letter_code
_entity_poly.pdbx_strand_id
1 'polypeptide(L)'
;MVKSLASPPHRLVLFLQQSSVEWCSSIWLDTLKEIDPTFRRTIIVISKFDNRLKEFTERWEVDTFLSASGYLGDNIHPFFVALPKDHGTISNEEFRRQICQVDIDVLRHLRENVKGGFNEEKYVSCIGFSCLKKYLESELQKRYKEAAPATLALLEQRCTEVSMNLTRLDSKLQAASDVSQLRRSAMLHAASICTNLNALLDGAADPAPEIWGKTTEEEQIHSGIGSWPGINMPVKPANSSLKLYGGAAFERVMHEFRCATYSLECPQVSREKVANILLAHAGRRGSSRLTEAAVAIARAAARSWLAPLIDTACDRLAFVLQNLFDLAMERNRNNDSQYHQNFEDMDSYVGFLAALRCSYYKFVKELSKQCKQIVRHHLDSVTSPYSHICYDDDFFSGVGSVANSTCRFNHFTGVTSFDLADSGSALEEAQENLPPKDQHHMTPPINKGNDSKEVLRESQLTVPETPSPDLPSDIHGGKKKDNGIPNDGGPRKRHARMAAYTSRNHHNSMIGADDMASKSGSSYSTICAISAQYFAKMREVLIERNAPSALNSGFLTPCRERLFLALGFELFAVSDNKFMGMFVLPGAVDGIQNERHSLLKRQKILLSCLNEFKNISRAL
;
A
#
# COMPACT_ATOMS: atom_id res chain seq x y z
N MET A 1 53.78 8.32 4.10
CA MET A 1 53.43 9.55 4.85
C MET A 1 53.98 10.83 4.20
N VAL A 2 55.28 10.95 3.93
CA VAL A 2 55.83 12.17 3.28
C VAL A 2 55.27 12.35 1.86
N LYS A 3 55.24 11.28 1.04
CA LYS A 3 54.63 11.33 -0.31
C LYS A 3 53.17 11.79 -0.29
N SER A 4 52.36 11.31 0.66
CA SER A 4 50.94 11.71 0.77
C SER A 4 50.76 13.17 1.23
N LEU A 5 51.69 13.70 2.04
CA LEU A 5 51.67 15.11 2.45
C LEU A 5 52.18 16.04 1.35
N ALA A 6 53.15 15.60 0.53
CA ALA A 6 53.73 16.39 -0.55
C ALA A 6 52.99 16.24 -1.88
N SER A 7 52.19 15.19 -2.08
CA SER A 7 51.45 14.93 -3.33
C SER A 7 50.46 16.02 -3.75
N PRO A 8 49.70 16.69 -2.86
CA PRO A 8 48.74 17.70 -3.29
C PRO A 8 49.41 18.88 -4.02
N PRO A 9 48.91 19.30 -5.20
CA PRO A 9 49.60 20.26 -6.07
C PRO A 9 49.61 21.69 -5.52
N HIS A 10 48.72 21.99 -4.57
CA HIS A 10 48.60 23.30 -3.92
C HIS A 10 49.61 23.53 -2.79
N ARG A 11 50.57 22.60 -2.57
CA ARG A 11 51.56 22.68 -1.49
C ARG A 11 52.95 22.97 -2.05
N LEU A 12 53.62 23.95 -1.46
CA LEU A 12 55.05 24.19 -1.67
C LEU A 12 55.85 23.14 -0.91
N VAL A 13 56.91 22.62 -1.55
CA VAL A 13 57.78 21.59 -0.99
C VAL A 13 59.12 22.23 -0.70
N LEU A 14 59.52 22.29 0.57
CA LEU A 14 60.86 22.72 0.96
C LEU A 14 61.75 21.49 1.08
N PHE A 15 62.66 21.30 0.12
CA PHE A 15 63.60 20.20 0.14
C PHE A 15 64.90 20.63 0.82
N LEU A 16 65.17 20.06 1.99
CA LEU A 16 66.35 20.38 2.79
C LEU A 16 67.41 19.28 2.65
N GLN A 17 68.62 19.64 2.19
CA GLN A 17 69.77 18.77 2.11
C GLN A 17 70.95 19.38 2.90
N GLN A 18 71.91 18.57 3.37
CA GLN A 18 73.14 19.08 3.98
C GLN A 18 74.23 19.24 2.92
N SER A 19 75.04 20.29 3.03
CA SER A 19 76.14 20.61 2.10
C SER A 19 77.20 19.49 1.96
N SER A 20 77.35 18.63 2.97
CA SER A 20 78.27 17.50 2.95
C SER A 20 77.78 16.30 2.13
N VAL A 21 76.49 16.26 1.76
CA VAL A 21 75.88 15.15 1.03
C VAL A 21 75.90 15.43 -0.47
N GLU A 22 76.55 14.57 -1.23
CA GLU A 22 76.58 14.65 -2.69
C GLU A 22 75.19 14.38 -3.30
N TRP A 23 74.90 15.02 -4.44
CA TRP A 23 73.59 14.94 -5.12
C TRP A 23 73.18 13.51 -5.48
N CYS A 24 74.13 12.72 -5.95
CA CYS A 24 73.96 11.30 -6.30
C CYS A 24 73.66 10.41 -5.09
N SER A 25 73.93 10.86 -3.87
CA SER A 25 73.64 10.12 -2.62
C SER A 25 72.30 10.51 -1.99
N SER A 26 71.50 11.36 -2.65
CA SER A 26 70.26 11.91 -2.11
C SER A 26 69.06 10.97 -2.32
N ILE A 27 68.75 10.17 -1.30
CA ILE A 27 67.64 9.19 -1.30
C ILE A 27 66.27 9.82 -1.61
N TRP A 28 66.07 11.10 -1.25
CA TRP A 28 64.80 11.78 -1.39
C TRP A 28 64.61 12.47 -2.74
N LEU A 29 65.66 12.60 -3.53
CA LEU A 29 65.63 13.34 -4.80
C LEU A 29 64.82 12.59 -5.86
N ASP A 30 64.89 11.26 -5.90
CA ASP A 30 64.06 10.42 -6.78
C ASP A 30 62.59 10.47 -6.36
N THR A 31 62.33 10.44 -5.06
CA THR A 31 60.96 10.61 -4.52
C THR A 31 60.37 11.99 -4.86
N LEU A 32 61.19 13.04 -4.89
CA LEU A 32 60.74 14.37 -5.30
C LEU A 32 60.50 14.45 -6.81
N LYS A 33 61.35 13.84 -7.63
CA LYS A 33 61.15 13.75 -9.08
C LYS A 33 59.86 13.00 -9.44
N GLU A 34 59.46 12.01 -8.64
CA GLU A 34 58.15 11.35 -8.80
C GLU A 34 56.96 12.29 -8.50
N ILE A 35 57.13 13.24 -7.57
CA ILE A 35 56.06 14.11 -7.06
C ILE A 35 55.98 15.46 -7.80
N ASP A 36 57.11 15.97 -8.25
CA ASP A 36 57.28 17.24 -8.96
C ASP A 36 58.48 17.14 -9.93
N PRO A 37 58.30 16.52 -11.12
CA PRO A 37 59.39 16.25 -12.07
C PRO A 37 60.10 17.50 -12.59
N THR A 38 59.41 18.64 -12.57
CA THR A 38 59.92 19.94 -13.06
C THR A 38 60.35 20.87 -11.94
N PHE A 39 60.28 20.41 -10.68
CA PHE A 39 60.56 21.20 -9.48
C PHE A 39 59.82 22.54 -9.40
N ARG A 40 58.63 22.64 -10.03
CA ARG A 40 57.89 23.90 -10.17
C ARG A 40 57.38 24.44 -8.83
N ARG A 41 57.21 23.57 -7.84
CA ARG A 41 56.75 23.91 -6.49
C ARG A 41 57.74 23.44 -5.41
N THR A 42 58.92 22.98 -5.82
CA THR A 42 59.95 22.45 -4.93
C THR A 42 61.10 23.43 -4.82
N ILE A 43 61.38 23.87 -3.60
CA ILE A 43 62.43 24.83 -3.27
C ILE A 43 63.55 24.06 -2.59
N ILE A 44 64.71 24.03 -3.24
CA ILE A 44 65.86 23.25 -2.80
C ILE A 44 66.74 24.12 -1.92
N VAL A 45 67.02 23.65 -0.70
CA VAL A 45 67.80 24.36 0.32
C VAL A 45 68.92 23.46 0.81
N ILE A 46 70.15 23.96 0.74
CA ILE A 46 71.36 23.29 1.18
C ILE A 46 71.81 23.97 2.49
N SER A 47 71.66 23.23 3.57
CA SER A 47 72.01 23.64 4.93
C SER A 47 73.47 23.36 5.27
N LYS A 48 73.96 23.98 6.36
CA LYS A 48 75.33 23.84 6.87
C LYS A 48 76.39 24.20 5.83
N PHE A 49 76.11 25.20 5.00
CA PHE A 49 77.02 25.59 3.92
C PHE A 49 78.39 26.03 4.45
N ASP A 50 78.44 26.57 5.66
CA ASP A 50 79.65 26.96 6.39
C ASP A 50 80.68 25.82 6.55
N ASN A 51 80.22 24.57 6.65
CA ASN A 51 81.11 23.41 6.78
C ASN A 51 81.93 23.15 5.51
N ARG A 52 81.35 23.40 4.32
CA ARG A 52 82.01 23.18 3.02
C ARG A 52 82.90 24.34 2.60
N LEU A 53 82.76 25.52 3.20
CA LEU A 53 83.52 26.73 2.81
C LEU A 53 85.04 26.56 2.91
N LYS A 54 85.53 25.72 3.83
CA LYS A 54 86.98 25.50 4.06
C LYS A 54 87.62 24.58 3.03
N GLU A 55 86.82 23.88 2.23
CA GLU A 55 87.29 22.89 1.26
C GLU A 55 87.49 23.50 -0.13
N PHE A 56 86.96 24.71 -0.37
CA PHE A 56 87.12 25.43 -1.62
C PHE A 56 88.45 26.19 -1.67
N THR A 57 89.21 26.00 -2.74
CA THR A 57 90.48 26.69 -2.97
C THR A 57 90.45 27.56 -4.22
N GLU A 58 89.71 27.14 -5.25
CA GLU A 58 89.63 27.82 -6.56
C GLU A 58 88.19 28.12 -6.98
N ARG A 59 88.00 29.19 -7.76
CA ARG A 59 86.69 29.66 -8.24
C ARG A 59 85.83 28.59 -8.91
N TRP A 60 86.44 27.75 -9.76
CA TRP A 60 85.70 26.76 -10.54
C TRP A 60 85.08 25.67 -9.64
N GLU A 61 85.69 25.36 -8.49
CA GLU A 61 85.16 24.38 -7.53
C GLU A 61 83.86 24.91 -6.90
N VAL A 62 83.86 26.19 -6.50
CA VAL A 62 82.70 26.87 -5.95
C VAL A 62 81.59 26.96 -6.98
N ASP A 63 81.89 27.42 -8.20
CA ASP A 63 80.90 27.59 -9.26
C ASP A 63 80.31 26.22 -9.71
N THR A 64 81.10 25.15 -9.68
CA THR A 64 80.64 23.77 -9.98
C THR A 64 79.73 23.21 -8.88
N PHE A 65 80.00 23.55 -7.61
CA PHE A 65 79.15 23.17 -6.49
C PHE A 65 77.84 23.96 -6.46
N LEU A 66 77.91 25.29 -6.67
CA LEU A 66 76.75 26.18 -6.67
C LEU A 66 75.80 25.91 -7.86
N SER A 67 76.34 25.48 -9.01
CA SER A 67 75.55 25.00 -10.16
C SER A 67 74.93 23.61 -9.95
N ALA A 68 75.19 22.94 -8.82
CA ALA A 68 74.71 21.60 -8.51
C ALA A 68 75.07 20.55 -9.60
N SER A 69 76.28 20.68 -10.18
CA SER A 69 76.95 19.69 -11.04
C SER A 69 76.04 19.01 -12.10
N GLY A 70 75.10 19.73 -12.70
CA GLY A 70 74.21 19.22 -13.76
C GLY A 70 73.07 18.30 -13.29
N TYR A 71 72.93 18.02 -11.99
CA TYR A 71 71.90 17.11 -11.46
C TYR A 71 70.49 17.74 -11.39
N LEU A 72 70.43 19.06 -11.25
CA LEU A 72 69.18 19.82 -11.10
C LEU A 72 68.76 20.56 -12.38
N GLY A 73 69.50 20.41 -13.49
CA GLY A 73 69.23 21.12 -14.74
C GLY A 73 69.58 22.61 -14.67
N ASP A 74 69.81 23.23 -15.83
CA ASP A 74 70.45 24.55 -15.92
C ASP A 74 69.62 25.72 -15.34
N ASN A 75 68.32 25.51 -15.13
CA ASN A 75 67.36 26.54 -14.70
C ASN A 75 67.01 26.48 -13.20
N ILE A 76 67.57 25.54 -12.44
CA ILE A 76 67.23 25.36 -11.02
C ILE A 76 68.45 25.67 -10.18
N HIS A 77 68.32 26.67 -9.29
CA HIS A 77 69.38 27.11 -8.40
C HIS A 77 69.00 26.84 -6.94
N PRO A 78 69.73 25.93 -6.25
CA PRO A 78 69.55 25.72 -4.82
C PRO A 78 69.88 26.95 -3.99
N PHE A 79 69.19 27.11 -2.86
CA PHE A 79 69.55 28.11 -1.86
C PHE A 79 70.59 27.53 -0.89
N PHE A 80 71.73 28.20 -0.74
CA PHE A 80 72.81 27.79 0.17
C PHE A 80 72.73 28.60 1.46
N VAL A 81 72.52 27.92 2.58
CA VAL A 81 72.23 28.54 3.87
C VAL A 81 73.17 27.99 4.95
N ALA A 82 73.70 28.91 5.75
CA ALA A 82 74.35 28.62 7.02
C ALA A 82 73.55 29.27 8.16
N LEU A 83 73.58 28.66 9.34
CA LEU A 83 72.89 29.17 10.52
C LEU A 83 73.89 29.34 11.68
N PRO A 84 73.64 30.26 12.62
CA PRO A 84 74.47 30.40 13.83
C PRO A 84 74.56 29.10 14.63
N LYS A 85 75.74 28.81 15.18
CA LYS A 85 76.01 27.58 15.97
C LYS A 85 75.61 27.71 17.44
N ASP A 86 75.40 28.92 17.92
CA ASP A 86 75.02 29.18 19.31
C ASP A 86 73.53 28.99 19.54
N HIS A 87 73.17 27.96 20.30
CA HIS A 87 71.80 27.59 20.66
C HIS A 87 71.39 28.08 22.06
N GLY A 88 72.09 29.08 22.62
CA GLY A 88 71.77 29.65 23.93
C GLY A 88 70.38 30.31 23.97
N THR A 89 69.92 30.72 25.15
CA THR A 89 68.70 31.54 25.33
C THR A 89 68.93 32.96 24.85
N ILE A 90 69.02 33.11 23.53
CA ILE A 90 69.23 34.38 22.82
C ILE A 90 67.85 34.93 22.42
N SER A 91 67.69 36.25 22.42
CA SER A 91 66.43 36.86 21.99
C SER A 91 66.18 36.65 20.49
N ASN A 92 64.91 36.65 20.06
CA ASN A 92 64.55 36.51 18.64
C ASN A 92 65.18 37.60 17.75
N GLU A 93 65.40 38.81 18.29
CA GLU A 93 66.05 39.91 17.56
C GLU A 93 67.54 39.67 17.39
N GLU A 94 68.20 39.21 18.45
CA GLU A 94 69.63 38.92 18.43
C GLU A 94 69.93 37.70 17.54
N PHE A 95 69.07 36.69 17.55
CA PHE A 95 69.18 35.56 16.63
C PHE A 95 69.06 35.99 15.16
N ARG A 96 68.16 36.93 14.83
CA ARG A 96 68.07 37.50 13.47
C ARG A 96 69.33 38.26 13.07
N ARG A 97 69.92 39.02 14.00
CA ARG A 97 71.20 39.71 13.75
C ARG A 97 72.33 38.72 13.50
N GLN A 98 72.40 37.65 14.28
CA GLN A 98 73.38 36.58 14.09
C GLN A 98 73.22 35.88 12.74
N ILE A 99 71.99 35.62 12.27
CA ILE A 99 71.76 35.07 10.92
C ILE A 99 72.30 36.03 9.85
N CYS A 100 72.00 37.32 9.95
CA CYS A 100 72.53 38.31 9.01
C CYS A 100 74.07 38.36 9.05
N GLN A 101 74.67 38.24 10.23
CA GLN A 101 76.12 38.22 10.38
C GLN A 101 76.74 36.97 9.72
N VAL A 102 76.13 35.80 9.91
CA VAL A 102 76.55 34.55 9.27
C VAL A 102 76.43 34.65 7.74
N ASP A 103 75.35 35.23 7.21
CA ASP A 103 75.19 35.46 5.77
C ASP A 103 76.33 36.35 5.22
N ILE A 104 76.71 37.42 5.95
CA ILE A 104 77.83 38.30 5.60
C ILE A 104 79.17 37.55 5.66
N ASP A 105 79.39 36.76 6.70
CA ASP A 105 80.65 36.04 6.92
C ASP A 105 80.86 34.97 5.83
N VAL A 106 79.79 34.28 5.41
CA VAL A 106 79.81 33.31 4.31
C VAL A 106 80.21 33.99 2.99
N LEU A 107 79.56 35.12 2.66
CA LEU A 107 79.86 35.86 1.43
C LEU A 107 81.28 36.45 1.45
N ARG A 108 81.73 36.97 2.59
CA ARG A 108 83.10 37.48 2.77
C ARG A 108 84.13 36.37 2.55
N HIS A 109 83.91 35.19 3.15
CA HIS A 109 84.80 34.04 2.97
C HIS A 109 84.91 33.62 1.50
N LEU A 110 83.80 33.58 0.76
CA LEU A 110 83.81 33.25 -0.67
C LEU A 110 84.53 34.29 -1.54
N ARG A 111 84.54 35.57 -1.14
CA ARG A 111 85.25 36.64 -1.88
C ARG A 111 86.74 36.69 -1.57
N GLU A 112 87.11 36.54 -0.29
CA GLU A 112 88.46 36.83 0.20
C GLU A 112 89.36 35.58 0.28
N ASN A 113 88.80 34.42 0.64
CA ASN A 113 89.59 33.21 0.94
C ASN A 113 89.68 32.22 -0.24
N VAL A 114 88.86 32.38 -1.29
CA VAL A 114 88.87 31.54 -2.50
C VAL A 114 89.62 32.25 -3.63
N LYS A 115 90.58 31.58 -4.27
CA LYS A 115 91.35 32.16 -5.38
C LYS A 115 90.43 32.39 -6.58
N GLY A 116 90.24 33.66 -6.93
CA GLY A 116 89.34 34.08 -8.01
C GLY A 116 87.87 34.27 -7.60
N GLY A 117 87.54 34.11 -6.30
CA GLY A 117 86.19 34.32 -5.77
C GLY A 117 85.16 33.30 -6.25
N PHE A 118 83.94 33.78 -6.55
CA PHE A 118 82.85 33.00 -7.16
C PHE A 118 82.10 33.87 -8.16
N ASN A 119 81.22 33.28 -8.98
CA ASN A 119 80.36 34.04 -9.88
C ASN A 119 79.25 34.78 -9.11
N GLU A 120 79.57 36.01 -8.70
CA GLU A 120 78.71 36.84 -7.85
C GLU A 120 77.39 37.22 -8.54
N GLU A 121 77.45 37.54 -9.83
CA GLU A 121 76.27 37.94 -10.63
C GLU A 121 75.22 36.83 -10.70
N LYS A 122 75.67 35.57 -10.75
CA LYS A 122 74.77 34.42 -10.90
C LYS A 122 74.25 33.88 -9.57
N TYR A 123 75.07 33.83 -8.52
CA TYR A 123 74.76 33.04 -7.32
C TYR A 123 74.47 33.83 -6.06
N VAL A 124 74.71 35.16 -6.01
CA VAL A 124 74.45 35.95 -4.79
C VAL A 124 73.00 35.90 -4.35
N SER A 125 72.06 35.87 -5.28
CA SER A 125 70.62 35.77 -4.98
C SER A 125 70.23 34.43 -4.35
N CYS A 126 71.10 33.42 -4.41
CA CYS A 126 70.87 32.07 -3.90
C CYS A 126 71.67 31.76 -2.62
N ILE A 127 72.53 32.67 -2.15
CA ILE A 127 73.35 32.45 -0.95
C ILE A 127 72.79 33.28 0.21
N GLY A 128 72.62 32.62 1.35
CA GLY A 128 72.18 33.23 2.61
C GLY A 128 70.72 32.98 2.96
N PHE A 129 70.43 32.96 4.26
CA PHE A 129 69.07 32.77 4.77
C PHE A 129 68.16 33.96 4.40
N SER A 130 68.71 35.17 4.38
CA SER A 130 67.97 36.39 4.05
C SER A 130 67.39 36.37 2.62
N CYS A 131 68.15 35.83 1.68
CA CYS A 131 67.72 35.65 0.29
C CYS A 131 66.64 34.59 0.16
N LEU A 132 66.82 33.42 0.81
CA LEU A 132 65.80 32.37 0.87
C LEU A 132 64.48 32.88 1.47
N LYS A 133 64.55 33.64 2.57
CA LYS A 133 63.37 34.23 3.22
C LYS A 133 62.59 35.13 2.25
N LYS A 134 63.27 36.09 1.60
CA LYS A 134 62.63 37.01 0.64
C LYS A 134 62.00 36.26 -0.53
N TYR A 135 62.67 35.20 -1.01
CA TYR A 135 62.13 34.36 -2.08
C TYR A 135 60.87 33.61 -1.62
N LEU A 136 60.90 32.97 -0.44
CA LEU A 136 59.74 32.27 0.11
C LEU A 136 58.56 33.20 0.35
N GLU A 137 58.79 34.39 0.90
CA GLU A 137 57.74 35.40 1.12
C GLU A 137 57.10 35.85 -0.19
N SER A 138 57.91 36.11 -1.23
CA SER A 138 57.40 36.54 -2.53
C SER A 138 56.68 35.43 -3.31
N GLU A 139 57.21 34.20 -3.31
CA GLU A 139 56.57 33.05 -3.95
C GLU A 139 55.26 32.71 -3.23
N LEU A 140 55.22 32.75 -1.89
CA LEU A 140 53.99 32.53 -1.12
C LEU A 140 52.93 33.59 -1.47
N GLN A 141 53.29 34.88 -1.47
CA GLN A 141 52.38 35.96 -1.82
C GLN A 141 51.83 35.80 -3.25
N LYS A 142 52.70 35.46 -4.20
CA LYS A 142 52.30 35.18 -5.59
C LYS A 142 51.28 34.06 -5.69
N ARG A 143 51.53 32.92 -5.03
CA ARG A 143 50.59 31.78 -5.05
C ARG A 143 49.26 32.09 -4.40
N TYR A 144 49.24 32.86 -3.31
CA TYR A 144 48.00 33.33 -2.70
C TYR A 144 47.19 34.21 -3.67
N LYS A 145 47.85 35.15 -4.38
CA LYS A 145 47.20 36.00 -5.38
C LYS A 145 46.62 35.20 -6.55
N GLU A 146 47.37 34.23 -7.06
CA GLU A 146 46.94 33.35 -8.16
C GLU A 146 45.75 32.46 -7.75
N ALA A 147 45.71 31.98 -6.50
CA ALA A 147 44.67 31.07 -6.00
C ALA A 147 43.40 31.78 -5.49
N ALA A 148 43.48 33.06 -5.14
CA ALA A 148 42.37 33.81 -4.54
C ALA A 148 41.11 33.86 -5.41
N PRO A 149 41.16 34.12 -6.74
CA PRO A 149 39.96 34.16 -7.58
C PRO A 149 39.23 32.81 -7.65
N ALA A 150 39.97 31.71 -7.81
CA ALA A 150 39.40 30.36 -7.86
C ALA A 150 38.76 29.97 -6.53
N THR A 151 39.40 30.35 -5.41
CA THR A 151 38.88 30.08 -4.06
C THR A 151 37.61 30.91 -3.77
N LEU A 152 37.58 32.19 -4.18
CA LEU A 152 36.38 33.04 -4.10
C LEU A 152 35.22 32.47 -4.90
N ALA A 153 35.45 32.11 -6.16
CA ALA A 153 34.42 31.54 -7.02
C ALA A 153 33.83 30.26 -6.42
N LEU A 154 34.68 29.39 -5.87
CA LEU A 154 34.24 28.17 -5.18
C LEU A 154 33.40 28.48 -3.93
N LEU A 155 33.83 29.44 -3.10
CA LEU A 155 33.07 29.87 -1.92
C LEU A 155 31.71 30.45 -2.30
N GLU A 156 31.65 31.32 -3.32
CA GLU A 156 30.41 31.89 -3.82
C GLU A 156 29.47 30.82 -4.35
N GLN A 157 29.96 29.88 -5.15
CA GLN A 157 29.18 28.74 -5.64
C GLN A 157 28.60 27.90 -4.49
N ARG A 158 29.38 27.64 -3.44
CA ARG A 158 28.88 26.88 -2.28
C ARG A 158 27.85 27.67 -1.48
N CYS A 159 28.01 28.99 -1.36
CA CYS A 159 27.01 29.86 -0.74
C CYS A 159 25.70 29.89 -1.52
N THR A 160 25.75 29.96 -2.86
CA THR A 160 24.54 29.95 -3.70
C THR A 160 23.84 28.60 -3.64
N GLU A 161 24.58 27.49 -3.73
CA GLU A 161 24.04 26.12 -3.61
C GLU A 161 23.31 25.90 -2.28
N VAL A 162 23.94 26.27 -1.15
CA VAL A 162 23.31 26.15 0.17
C VAL A 162 22.09 27.04 0.29
N SER A 163 22.11 28.24 -0.30
CA SER A 163 20.97 29.17 -0.30
C SER A 163 19.80 28.62 -1.13
N MET A 164 20.07 28.02 -2.30
CA MET A 164 19.04 27.37 -3.13
C MET A 164 18.43 26.14 -2.44
N ASN A 165 19.25 25.35 -1.75
CA ASN A 165 18.74 24.21 -0.97
C ASN A 165 17.84 24.66 0.18
N LEU A 166 18.17 25.79 0.81
CA LEU A 166 17.38 26.38 1.88
C LEU A 166 16.04 26.92 1.38
N THR A 167 16.01 27.65 0.25
CA THR A 167 14.75 28.14 -0.33
C THR A 167 13.85 26.98 -0.77
N ARG A 168 14.42 25.89 -1.28
CA ARG A 168 13.69 24.66 -1.62
C ARG A 168 13.08 23.98 -0.38
N LEU A 169 13.75 23.99 0.77
CA LEU A 169 13.19 23.44 2.01
C LEU A 169 12.12 24.37 2.59
N ASP A 170 12.30 25.69 2.50
CA ASP A 170 11.30 26.68 2.90
C ASP A 170 10.00 26.54 2.07
N SER A 171 10.10 26.35 0.76
CA SER A 171 8.91 26.14 -0.09
C SER A 171 8.19 24.83 0.22
N LYS A 172 8.91 23.74 0.48
CA LYS A 172 8.32 22.47 0.96
C LYS A 172 7.60 22.62 2.29
N LEU A 173 8.18 23.40 3.21
CA LEU A 173 7.58 23.65 4.52
C LEU A 173 6.34 24.55 4.40
N GLN A 174 6.37 25.54 3.52
CA GLN A 174 5.19 26.37 3.22
C GLN A 174 4.04 25.57 2.61
N ALA A 175 4.33 24.70 1.64
CA ALA A 175 3.36 23.78 1.06
C ALA A 175 2.74 22.85 2.11
N ALA A 176 3.55 22.36 3.05
CA ALA A 176 3.07 21.56 4.19
C ALA A 176 2.38 22.38 5.29
N SER A 177 2.38 23.73 5.23
CA SER A 177 1.85 24.59 6.31
C SER A 177 0.44 25.13 6.05
N ASP A 178 -0.04 25.17 4.80
CA ASP A 178 -1.40 25.63 4.52
C ASP A 178 -2.43 24.50 4.69
N VAL A 179 -2.74 24.24 5.97
CA VAL A 179 -3.75 23.26 6.38
C VAL A 179 -5.12 23.59 5.78
N SER A 180 -5.43 24.86 5.51
CA SER A 180 -6.73 25.28 5.00
C SER A 180 -6.89 24.96 3.52
N GLN A 181 -5.84 25.19 2.72
CA GLN A 181 -5.81 24.79 1.33
C GLN A 181 -5.81 23.27 1.18
N LEU A 182 -5.00 22.56 1.99
CA LEU A 182 -4.94 21.10 1.97
C LEU A 182 -6.26 20.43 2.41
N ARG A 183 -6.95 21.01 3.39
CA ARG A 183 -8.32 20.58 3.74
C ARG A 183 -9.28 20.77 2.58
N ARG A 184 -9.21 21.91 1.89
CA ARG A 184 -10.07 22.19 0.74
C ARG A 184 -9.82 21.19 -0.40
N SER A 185 -8.56 20.93 -0.76
CA SER A 185 -8.22 19.94 -1.80
C SER A 185 -8.65 18.54 -1.40
N ALA A 186 -8.40 18.12 -0.16
CA ALA A 186 -8.85 16.83 0.35
C ALA A 186 -10.37 16.65 0.38
N MET A 187 -11.11 17.70 0.75
CA MET A 187 -12.58 17.69 0.70
C MET A 187 -13.10 17.55 -0.72
N LEU A 188 -12.52 18.27 -1.69
CA LEU A 188 -12.90 18.17 -3.09
C LEU A 188 -12.60 16.79 -3.66
N HIS A 189 -11.43 16.22 -3.34
CA HIS A 189 -11.06 14.87 -3.76
C HIS A 189 -12.03 13.81 -3.19
N ALA A 190 -12.37 13.89 -1.90
CA ALA A 190 -13.35 13.01 -1.29
C ALA A 190 -14.75 13.16 -1.92
N ALA A 191 -15.16 14.39 -2.27
CA ALA A 191 -16.42 14.65 -2.98
C ALA A 191 -16.42 14.05 -4.40
N SER A 192 -15.31 14.17 -5.12
CA SER A 192 -15.15 13.57 -6.46
C SER A 192 -15.29 12.05 -6.40
N ILE A 193 -14.63 11.40 -5.43
CA ILE A 193 -14.75 9.95 -5.23
C ILE A 193 -16.19 9.55 -4.90
N CYS A 194 -16.90 10.30 -4.05
CA CYS A 194 -18.32 10.03 -3.77
C CYS A 194 -19.19 10.13 -5.03
N THR A 195 -18.90 11.11 -5.89
CA THR A 195 -19.61 11.30 -7.17
C THR A 195 -19.36 10.13 -8.12
N ASN A 196 -18.09 9.71 -8.24
CA ASN A 196 -17.70 8.54 -9.03
C ASN A 196 -18.31 7.25 -8.50
N LEU A 197 -18.39 7.06 -7.18
CA LEU A 197 -19.08 5.93 -6.56
C LEU A 197 -20.56 5.87 -6.94
N ASN A 198 -21.25 7.01 -6.90
CA ASN A 198 -22.65 7.08 -7.30
C ASN A 198 -22.83 6.75 -8.79
N ALA A 199 -21.97 7.26 -9.67
CA ALA A 199 -22.01 6.92 -11.10
C ALA A 199 -21.83 5.42 -11.35
N LEU A 200 -20.90 4.77 -10.64
CA LEU A 200 -20.69 3.31 -10.73
C LEU A 200 -21.90 2.51 -10.18
N LEU A 201 -22.57 3.01 -9.14
CA LEU A 201 -23.82 2.43 -8.66
C LEU A 201 -24.98 2.60 -9.65
N ASP A 202 -24.97 3.69 -10.44
CA ASP A 202 -25.93 3.94 -11.51
C ASP A 202 -25.63 3.18 -12.81
N GLY A 203 -24.58 2.36 -12.83
CA GLY A 203 -24.25 1.48 -13.95
C GLY A 203 -23.25 2.04 -14.95
N ALA A 204 -22.46 3.04 -14.55
CA ALA A 204 -21.38 3.54 -15.40
C ALA A 204 -20.33 2.43 -15.68
N ALA A 205 -19.99 2.25 -16.97
CA ALA A 205 -19.14 1.17 -17.48
C ALA A 205 -17.65 1.55 -17.65
N ASP A 206 -17.22 2.61 -16.98
CA ASP A 206 -15.84 3.09 -16.95
C ASP A 206 -15.31 3.09 -15.49
N PRO A 207 -14.26 2.31 -15.17
CA PRO A 207 -13.37 1.55 -16.06
C PRO A 207 -13.98 0.24 -16.62
N ALA A 208 -13.43 -0.29 -17.71
CA ALA A 208 -14.00 -1.41 -18.47
C ALA A 208 -14.36 -2.66 -17.61
N PRO A 209 -15.62 -3.14 -17.64
CA PRO A 209 -16.09 -4.27 -16.83
C PRO A 209 -15.37 -5.59 -17.08
N GLU A 210 -14.85 -5.83 -18.29
CA GLU A 210 -14.12 -7.06 -18.65
C GLU A 210 -12.82 -7.22 -17.85
N ILE A 211 -12.25 -6.09 -17.40
CA ILE A 211 -10.99 -6.03 -16.67
C ILE A 211 -11.26 -5.90 -15.16
N TRP A 212 -12.14 -4.96 -14.78
CA TRP A 212 -12.34 -4.56 -13.38
C TRP A 212 -13.53 -5.24 -12.70
N GLY A 213 -14.46 -5.78 -13.48
CA GLY A 213 -15.60 -6.52 -12.95
C GLY A 213 -15.21 -7.90 -12.45
N LYS A 214 -16.11 -8.50 -11.68
CA LYS A 214 -15.96 -9.85 -11.14
C LYS A 214 -17.12 -10.75 -11.56
N THR A 215 -16.83 -12.02 -11.79
CA THR A 215 -17.86 -13.06 -11.95
C THR A 215 -18.45 -13.44 -10.59
N THR A 216 -19.54 -14.21 -10.57
CA THR A 216 -20.14 -14.66 -9.29
C THR A 216 -19.18 -15.53 -8.49
N GLU A 217 -18.43 -16.41 -9.17
CA GLU A 217 -17.45 -17.30 -8.55
C GLU A 217 -16.25 -16.51 -8.00
N GLU A 218 -15.74 -15.55 -8.76
CA GLU A 218 -14.68 -14.66 -8.29
C GLU A 218 -15.11 -13.88 -7.05
N GLU A 219 -16.33 -13.32 -7.01
CA GLU A 219 -16.83 -12.63 -5.81
C GLU A 219 -16.94 -13.54 -4.58
N GLN A 220 -17.41 -14.78 -4.74
CA GLN A 220 -17.49 -15.75 -3.66
C GLN A 220 -16.10 -16.09 -3.10
N ILE A 221 -15.13 -16.36 -3.98
CA ILE A 221 -13.74 -16.66 -3.58
C ILE A 221 -13.11 -15.48 -2.85
N HIS A 222 -13.21 -14.27 -3.40
CA HIS A 222 -12.56 -13.08 -2.82
C HIS A 222 -13.25 -12.57 -1.55
N SER A 223 -14.57 -12.76 -1.42
CA SER A 223 -15.29 -12.40 -0.20
C SER A 223 -15.02 -13.37 0.95
N GLY A 224 -14.55 -14.58 0.65
CA GLY A 224 -14.47 -15.68 1.62
C GLY A 224 -15.85 -16.18 2.07
N ILE A 225 -16.93 -15.68 1.45
CA ILE A 225 -18.30 -16.09 1.70
C ILE A 225 -18.63 -17.14 0.65
N GLY A 226 -18.61 -18.41 1.05
CA GLY A 226 -18.86 -19.55 0.18
C GLY A 226 -20.33 -19.66 -0.26
N SER A 227 -20.76 -20.89 -0.51
CA SER A 227 -22.14 -21.17 -0.92
C SER A 227 -23.15 -20.74 0.15
N TRP A 228 -24.38 -20.47 -0.29
CA TRP A 228 -25.50 -20.12 0.57
C TRP A 228 -25.75 -21.17 1.67
N PRO A 229 -25.89 -20.76 2.94
CA PRO A 229 -26.17 -21.68 4.04
C PRO A 229 -27.39 -22.58 3.81
N GLY A 230 -27.22 -23.89 4.00
CA GLY A 230 -28.31 -24.85 3.89
C GLY A 230 -28.71 -25.23 2.45
N ILE A 231 -27.95 -24.78 1.45
CA ILE A 231 -28.18 -25.12 0.04
C ILE A 231 -27.03 -26.00 -0.46
N ASN A 232 -27.37 -27.22 -0.86
CA ASN A 232 -26.39 -28.20 -1.34
C ASN A 232 -26.14 -28.10 -2.86
N MET A 233 -27.03 -27.44 -3.59
CA MET A 233 -26.92 -27.25 -5.04
C MET A 233 -26.32 -25.89 -5.39
N PRO A 234 -25.44 -25.80 -6.40
CA PRO A 234 -24.89 -24.53 -6.82
C PRO A 234 -25.98 -23.63 -7.40
N VAL A 235 -26.19 -22.48 -6.77
CA VAL A 235 -27.13 -21.45 -7.26
C VAL A 235 -26.41 -20.62 -8.31
N LYS A 236 -26.83 -20.72 -9.58
CA LYS A 236 -26.30 -19.90 -10.67
C LYS A 236 -27.33 -18.84 -11.05
N PRO A 237 -27.11 -17.56 -10.68
CA PRO A 237 -27.96 -16.46 -11.15
C PRO A 237 -27.71 -16.22 -12.65
N ALA A 238 -28.66 -15.56 -13.33
CA ALA A 238 -28.40 -15.07 -14.68
C ALA A 238 -27.13 -14.20 -14.71
N ASN A 239 -26.41 -14.21 -15.84
CA ASN A 239 -25.15 -13.47 -15.99
C ASN A 239 -24.06 -13.84 -14.96
N SER A 240 -24.08 -15.07 -14.41
CA SER A 240 -23.08 -15.50 -13.40
C SER A 240 -21.65 -15.50 -13.94
N SER A 241 -21.48 -15.75 -15.23
CA SER A 241 -20.20 -15.80 -15.96
C SER A 241 -19.71 -14.41 -16.40
N LEU A 242 -20.57 -13.40 -16.44
CA LEU A 242 -20.18 -12.05 -16.84
C LEU A 242 -19.46 -11.33 -15.70
N LYS A 243 -18.45 -10.54 -16.05
CA LYS A 243 -17.76 -9.68 -15.10
C LYS A 243 -18.55 -8.40 -14.91
N LEU A 244 -19.05 -8.20 -13.69
CA LEU A 244 -19.87 -7.05 -13.32
C LEU A 244 -19.28 -6.37 -12.08
N TYR A 245 -19.62 -5.11 -11.88
CA TYR A 245 -19.35 -4.36 -10.67
C TYR A 245 -20.51 -3.38 -10.42
N GLY A 246 -20.44 -2.61 -9.34
CA GLY A 246 -21.38 -1.50 -9.13
C GLY A 246 -22.81 -1.97 -8.88
N GLY A 247 -23.78 -1.20 -9.39
CA GLY A 247 -25.19 -1.54 -9.28
C GLY A 247 -25.56 -2.87 -9.94
N ALA A 248 -24.90 -3.23 -11.05
CA ALA A 248 -25.16 -4.48 -11.75
C ALA A 248 -24.74 -5.72 -10.93
N ALA A 249 -23.56 -5.67 -10.29
CA ALA A 249 -23.13 -6.73 -9.37
C ALA A 249 -24.03 -6.81 -8.11
N PHE A 250 -24.48 -5.65 -7.61
CA PHE A 250 -25.41 -5.58 -6.48
C PHE A 250 -26.73 -6.29 -6.80
N GLU A 251 -27.33 -5.99 -7.96
CA GLU A 251 -28.58 -6.63 -8.41
C GLU A 251 -28.39 -8.12 -8.70
N ARG A 252 -27.23 -8.53 -9.23
CA ARG A 252 -26.91 -9.97 -9.42
C ARG A 252 -26.92 -10.73 -8.10
N VAL A 253 -26.29 -10.18 -7.04
CA VAL A 253 -26.31 -10.80 -5.70
C VAL A 253 -27.74 -10.85 -5.14
N MET A 254 -28.54 -9.79 -5.35
CA MET A 254 -29.95 -9.77 -4.98
C MET A 254 -30.74 -10.87 -5.70
N HIS A 255 -30.51 -11.09 -6.99
CA HIS A 255 -31.15 -12.15 -7.76
C HIS A 255 -30.70 -13.53 -7.28
N GLU A 256 -29.40 -13.72 -7.04
CA GLU A 256 -28.87 -14.98 -6.52
C GLU A 256 -29.47 -15.34 -5.15
N PHE A 257 -29.63 -14.35 -4.26
CA PHE A 257 -30.32 -14.52 -2.99
C PHE A 257 -31.77 -15.01 -3.16
N ARG A 258 -32.50 -14.49 -4.16
CA ARG A 258 -33.86 -14.98 -4.47
C ARG A 258 -33.82 -16.43 -4.94
N CYS A 259 -32.95 -16.78 -5.87
CA CYS A 259 -32.80 -18.16 -6.35
C CYS A 259 -32.43 -19.12 -5.21
N ALA A 260 -31.51 -18.71 -4.34
CA ALA A 260 -31.08 -19.46 -3.16
C ALA A 260 -32.26 -19.71 -2.21
N THR A 261 -32.98 -18.66 -1.85
CA THR A 261 -34.12 -18.78 -0.92
C THR A 261 -35.23 -19.65 -1.49
N TYR A 262 -35.56 -19.54 -2.78
CA TYR A 262 -36.56 -20.40 -3.43
C TYR A 262 -36.14 -21.88 -3.52
N SER A 263 -34.84 -22.16 -3.56
CA SER A 263 -34.30 -23.53 -3.58
C SER A 263 -34.38 -24.23 -2.21
N LEU A 264 -34.71 -23.52 -1.14
CA LEU A 264 -34.92 -24.15 0.17
C LEU A 264 -36.22 -24.96 0.19
N GLU A 265 -36.18 -26.18 0.68
CA GLU A 265 -37.39 -26.91 1.03
C GLU A 265 -37.69 -26.76 2.53
N CYS A 266 -38.95 -26.93 2.91
CA CYS A 266 -39.30 -26.97 4.32
C CYS A 266 -38.59 -28.19 4.96
N PRO A 267 -37.78 -28.00 6.01
CA PRO A 267 -37.00 -29.09 6.59
C PRO A 267 -37.90 -30.20 7.11
N GLN A 268 -37.47 -31.45 6.94
CA GLN A 268 -38.19 -32.60 7.49
C GLN A 268 -38.26 -32.49 9.02
N VAL A 269 -39.45 -32.70 9.57
CA VAL A 269 -39.75 -32.51 11.00
C VAL A 269 -39.99 -33.86 11.63
N SER A 270 -39.27 -34.21 12.69
CA SER A 270 -39.43 -35.53 13.32
C SER A 270 -40.84 -35.74 13.89
N ARG A 271 -41.29 -37.01 13.94
CA ARG A 271 -42.61 -37.37 14.48
C ARG A 271 -42.76 -36.93 15.94
N GLU A 272 -41.69 -37.03 16.72
CA GLU A 272 -41.63 -36.62 18.12
C GLU A 272 -41.82 -35.10 18.24
N LYS A 273 -41.22 -34.31 17.36
CA LYS A 273 -41.36 -32.84 17.35
C LYS A 273 -42.78 -32.43 17.00
N VAL A 274 -43.41 -33.09 16.02
CA VAL A 274 -44.83 -32.87 15.67
C VAL A 274 -45.75 -33.26 16.84
N ALA A 275 -45.54 -34.43 17.44
CA ALA A 275 -46.35 -34.90 18.56
C ALA A 275 -46.23 -33.97 19.79
N ASN A 276 -45.02 -33.51 20.10
CA ASN A 276 -44.77 -32.58 21.20
C ASN A 276 -45.55 -31.27 21.04
N ILE A 277 -45.55 -30.69 19.83
CA ILE A 277 -46.28 -29.45 19.54
C ILE A 277 -47.80 -29.68 19.60
N LEU A 278 -48.31 -30.78 19.03
CA LEU A 278 -49.73 -31.10 19.06
C LEU A 278 -50.26 -31.31 20.49
N LEU A 279 -49.50 -32.01 21.33
CA LEU A 279 -49.89 -32.31 22.70
C LEU A 279 -49.79 -31.06 23.59
N ALA A 280 -48.84 -30.17 23.35
CA ALA A 280 -48.75 -28.87 24.03
C ALA A 280 -50.00 -28.00 23.80
N HIS A 281 -50.70 -28.18 22.67
CA HIS A 281 -51.94 -27.46 22.34
C HIS A 281 -53.23 -28.27 22.59
N ALA A 282 -53.14 -29.44 23.23
CA ALA A 282 -54.29 -30.34 23.40
C ALA A 282 -55.42 -29.78 24.30
N GLY A 283 -55.14 -28.79 25.15
CA GLY A 283 -56.12 -28.14 26.03
C GLY A 283 -56.92 -26.98 25.40
N ARG A 284 -56.57 -26.50 24.20
CA ARG A 284 -57.32 -25.45 23.49
C ARG A 284 -58.43 -26.08 22.65
N ARG A 285 -59.68 -25.66 22.88
CA ARG A 285 -60.87 -26.20 22.20
C ARG A 285 -61.03 -25.54 20.82
N GLY A 286 -60.88 -26.30 19.73
CA GLY A 286 -61.15 -25.84 18.36
C GLY A 286 -60.72 -26.82 17.26
N SER A 287 -61.36 -26.76 16.10
CA SER A 287 -61.07 -27.57 14.89
C SER A 287 -59.73 -27.21 14.21
N SER A 288 -59.04 -26.15 14.67
CA SER A 288 -57.82 -25.59 14.08
C SER A 288 -56.50 -26.07 14.72
N ARG A 289 -56.50 -27.15 15.52
CA ARG A 289 -55.28 -27.59 16.24
C ARG A 289 -54.15 -28.06 15.31
N LEU A 290 -54.50 -28.73 14.20
CA LEU A 290 -53.52 -29.23 13.23
C LEU A 290 -52.84 -28.07 12.48
N THR A 291 -53.63 -27.07 12.11
CA THR A 291 -53.17 -25.86 11.43
C THR A 291 -52.28 -25.02 12.35
N GLU A 292 -52.68 -24.80 13.61
CA GLU A 292 -51.87 -24.09 14.61
C GLU A 292 -50.48 -24.75 14.81
N ALA A 293 -50.44 -26.09 14.90
CA ALA A 293 -49.18 -26.83 15.03
C ALA A 293 -48.33 -26.71 13.76
N ALA A 294 -48.92 -26.84 12.57
CA ALA A 294 -48.23 -26.68 11.30
C ALA A 294 -47.64 -25.27 11.12
N VAL A 295 -48.40 -24.23 11.48
CA VAL A 295 -47.93 -22.84 11.43
C VAL A 295 -46.78 -22.60 12.42
N ALA A 296 -46.86 -23.15 13.64
CA ALA A 296 -45.78 -23.04 14.63
C ALA A 296 -44.47 -23.65 14.12
N ILE A 297 -44.56 -24.83 13.49
CA ILE A 297 -43.43 -25.50 12.84
C ILE A 297 -42.86 -24.65 11.70
N ALA A 298 -43.72 -24.15 10.81
CA ALA A 298 -43.33 -23.31 9.68
C ALA A 298 -42.60 -22.02 10.14
N ARG A 299 -43.10 -21.35 11.17
CA ARG A 299 -42.48 -20.15 11.76
C ARG A 299 -41.09 -20.46 12.32
N ALA A 300 -40.94 -21.58 13.04
CA ALA A 300 -39.66 -21.98 13.60
C ALA A 300 -38.65 -22.35 12.50
N ALA A 301 -39.11 -23.03 11.44
CA ALA A 301 -38.29 -23.33 10.27
C ALA A 301 -37.87 -22.04 9.53
N ALA A 302 -38.80 -21.12 9.28
CA ALA A 302 -38.50 -19.84 8.64
C ALA A 302 -37.43 -19.05 9.39
N ARG A 303 -37.54 -18.93 10.73
CA ARG A 303 -36.51 -18.23 11.53
C ARG A 303 -35.14 -18.89 11.47
N SER A 304 -35.09 -20.22 11.51
CA SER A 304 -33.81 -20.95 11.54
C SER A 304 -33.12 -21.03 10.19
N TRP A 305 -33.87 -21.12 9.09
CA TRP A 305 -33.31 -21.33 7.75
C TRP A 305 -33.19 -20.04 6.93
N LEU A 306 -34.09 -19.05 7.11
CA LEU A 306 -34.02 -17.80 6.34
C LEU A 306 -33.07 -16.77 6.97
N ALA A 307 -32.88 -16.78 8.30
CA ALA A 307 -32.00 -15.80 8.95
C ALA A 307 -30.53 -15.89 8.49
N PRO A 308 -29.89 -17.07 8.40
CA PRO A 308 -28.52 -17.19 7.89
C PRO A 308 -28.38 -16.77 6.43
N LEU A 309 -29.40 -17.00 5.59
CA LEU A 309 -29.41 -16.54 4.20
C LEU A 309 -29.46 -15.02 4.10
N ILE A 310 -30.31 -14.37 4.91
CA ILE A 310 -30.38 -12.90 4.99
C ILE A 310 -29.05 -12.32 5.43
N ASP A 311 -28.41 -12.91 6.44
CA ASP A 311 -27.11 -12.45 6.92
C ASP A 311 -26.04 -12.55 5.83
N THR A 312 -26.02 -13.69 5.13
CA THR A 312 -25.11 -13.94 4.00
C THR A 312 -25.34 -12.94 2.88
N ALA A 313 -26.61 -12.62 2.55
CA ALA A 313 -26.93 -11.62 1.54
C ALA A 313 -26.39 -10.23 1.92
N CYS A 314 -26.61 -9.78 3.16
CA CYS A 314 -26.07 -8.52 3.65
C CYS A 314 -24.53 -8.46 3.62
N ASP A 315 -23.85 -9.56 3.93
CA ASP A 315 -22.38 -9.61 3.88
C ASP A 315 -21.87 -9.56 2.43
N ARG A 316 -22.53 -10.27 1.50
CA ARG A 316 -22.17 -10.25 0.08
C ARG A 316 -22.43 -8.90 -0.57
N LEU A 317 -23.57 -8.26 -0.30
CA LEU A 317 -23.86 -6.91 -0.79
C LEU A 317 -22.86 -5.89 -0.25
N ALA A 318 -22.49 -6.00 1.02
CA ALA A 318 -21.46 -5.15 1.61
C ALA A 318 -20.09 -5.36 0.94
N PHE A 319 -19.74 -6.59 0.60
CA PHE A 319 -18.50 -6.89 -0.14
C PHE A 319 -18.50 -6.27 -1.55
N VAL A 320 -19.61 -6.35 -2.28
CA VAL A 320 -19.76 -5.68 -3.58
C VAL A 320 -19.48 -4.19 -3.43
N LEU A 321 -20.13 -3.53 -2.45
CA LEU A 321 -19.90 -2.11 -2.16
C LEU A 321 -18.45 -1.82 -1.76
N GLN A 322 -17.81 -2.63 -0.93
CA GLN A 322 -16.40 -2.40 -0.56
C GLN A 322 -15.45 -2.44 -1.78
N ASN A 323 -15.73 -3.28 -2.76
CA ASN A 323 -14.92 -3.35 -3.98
C ASN A 323 -15.08 -2.10 -4.86
N LEU A 324 -16.22 -1.40 -4.81
CA LEU A 324 -16.45 -0.19 -5.61
C LEU A 324 -15.44 0.93 -5.33
N PHE A 325 -14.83 0.97 -4.14
CA PHE A 325 -13.88 2.03 -3.79
C PHE A 325 -12.68 2.08 -4.74
N ASP A 326 -12.10 0.92 -5.05
CA ASP A 326 -10.94 0.83 -5.94
C ASP A 326 -11.28 1.28 -7.36
N LEU A 327 -12.48 0.93 -7.84
CA LEU A 327 -12.97 1.36 -9.15
C LEU A 327 -13.24 2.87 -9.19
N ALA A 328 -13.77 3.44 -8.11
CA ALA A 328 -14.00 4.88 -8.02
C ALA A 328 -12.70 5.68 -7.98
N MET A 329 -11.66 5.16 -7.32
CA MET A 329 -10.31 5.71 -7.36
C MET A 329 -9.73 5.70 -8.77
N GLU A 330 -9.83 4.56 -9.48
CA GLU A 330 -9.34 4.42 -10.85
C GLU A 330 -10.08 5.37 -11.81
N ARG A 331 -11.40 5.45 -11.69
CA ARG A 331 -12.22 6.38 -12.47
C ARG A 331 -11.83 7.83 -12.22
N ASN A 332 -11.54 8.18 -10.95
CA ASN A 332 -11.12 9.53 -10.60
C ASN A 332 -9.81 9.93 -11.31
N ARG A 333 -8.83 9.02 -11.33
CA ARG A 333 -7.54 9.23 -12.01
C ARG A 333 -7.68 9.49 -13.51
N ASN A 334 -8.54 8.72 -14.17
CA ASN A 334 -8.78 8.89 -15.60
C ASN A 334 -9.47 10.22 -15.91
N ASN A 335 -10.39 10.68 -15.04
CA ASN A 335 -11.08 11.96 -15.21
C ASN A 335 -10.17 13.17 -14.93
N ASP A 336 -9.28 13.09 -13.93
CA ASP A 336 -8.33 14.16 -13.59
C ASP A 336 -7.31 14.42 -14.72
N SER A 337 -7.04 13.41 -15.57
CA SER A 337 -6.20 13.57 -16.76
C SER A 337 -6.84 14.40 -17.88
N GLN A 338 -8.18 14.48 -17.92
CA GLN A 338 -8.93 15.23 -18.95
C GLN A 338 -9.22 16.68 -18.54
N TYR A 339 -9.28 16.97 -17.24
CA TYR A 339 -9.54 18.31 -16.70
C TYR A 339 -8.29 18.85 -16.00
N HIS A 340 -7.31 19.33 -16.78
CA HIS A 340 -6.18 20.10 -16.25
C HIS A 340 -6.67 21.38 -15.55
N GLN A 341 -6.94 21.29 -14.25
CA GLN A 341 -7.11 22.44 -13.38
C GLN A 341 -6.33 22.19 -12.09
N ASN A 342 -5.20 22.89 -11.94
CA ASN A 342 -4.63 23.54 -10.73
C ASN A 342 -4.81 22.95 -9.31
N PHE A 343 -5.28 21.72 -9.14
CA PHE A 343 -5.45 21.08 -7.84
C PHE A 343 -4.22 20.25 -7.50
N GLU A 344 -3.87 20.28 -6.22
CA GLU A 344 -2.78 19.51 -5.66
C GLU A 344 -3.04 18.01 -5.89
N ASP A 345 -2.04 17.29 -6.40
CA ASP A 345 -2.14 15.85 -6.69
C ASP A 345 -2.31 15.05 -5.40
N MET A 346 -3.57 14.76 -5.08
CA MET A 346 -3.95 14.06 -3.85
C MET A 346 -3.58 12.56 -3.89
N ASP A 347 -3.32 12.00 -5.08
CA ASP A 347 -2.92 10.60 -5.24
C ASP A 347 -1.54 10.31 -4.62
N SER A 348 -0.70 11.34 -4.49
CA SER A 348 0.62 11.24 -3.86
C SER A 348 0.55 11.00 -2.33
N TYR A 349 -0.58 11.31 -1.68
CA TYR A 349 -0.74 11.24 -0.23
C TYR A 349 -1.32 9.89 0.22
N VAL A 350 -0.46 8.87 0.29
CA VAL A 350 -0.85 7.49 0.66
C VAL A 350 -1.57 7.40 2.02
N GLY A 351 -1.15 8.18 3.01
CA GLY A 351 -1.77 8.18 4.34
C GLY A 351 -3.22 8.67 4.33
N PHE A 352 -3.50 9.70 3.53
CA PHE A 352 -4.84 10.23 3.34
C PHE A 352 -5.73 9.25 2.57
N LEU A 353 -5.22 8.65 1.49
CA LEU A 353 -5.96 7.63 0.73
C LEU A 353 -6.31 6.41 1.60
N ALA A 354 -5.38 5.98 2.47
CA ALA A 354 -5.63 4.90 3.42
C ALA A 354 -6.72 5.28 4.43
N ALA A 355 -6.67 6.49 5.01
CA ALA A 355 -7.69 6.99 5.93
C ALA A 355 -9.07 7.08 5.26
N LEU A 356 -9.11 7.55 4.01
CA LEU A 356 -10.32 7.64 3.20
C LEU A 356 -10.92 6.26 2.94
N ARG A 357 -10.12 5.28 2.50
CA ARG A 357 -10.54 3.88 2.30
C ARG A 357 -11.08 3.27 3.58
N CYS A 358 -10.35 3.42 4.69
CA CYS A 358 -10.78 2.91 5.99
C CYS A 358 -12.12 3.51 6.44
N SER A 359 -12.32 4.82 6.23
CA SER A 359 -13.58 5.50 6.57
C SER A 359 -14.74 4.97 5.72
N TYR A 360 -14.52 4.78 4.42
CA TYR A 360 -15.50 4.17 3.51
C TYR A 360 -15.87 2.74 3.95
N TYR A 361 -14.89 1.90 4.26
CA TYR A 361 -15.13 0.52 4.69
C TYR A 361 -15.89 0.43 6.01
N LYS A 362 -15.57 1.31 6.95
CA LYS A 362 -16.32 1.44 8.21
C LYS A 362 -17.78 1.81 7.96
N PHE A 363 -18.03 2.75 7.04
CA PHE A 363 -19.38 3.15 6.64
C PHE A 363 -20.17 1.96 6.06
N VAL A 364 -19.62 1.25 5.07
CA VAL A 364 -20.30 0.09 4.45
C VAL A 364 -20.54 -1.04 5.47
N LYS A 365 -19.60 -1.28 6.38
CA LYS A 365 -19.76 -2.28 7.45
C LYS A 365 -20.90 -1.95 8.40
N GLU A 366 -21.07 -0.67 8.74
CA GLU A 366 -22.20 -0.22 9.57
C GLU A 366 -23.53 -0.32 8.81
N LEU A 367 -23.56 -0.01 7.51
CA LEU A 367 -24.75 -0.25 6.67
C LEU A 367 -25.15 -1.73 6.67
N SER A 368 -24.19 -2.64 6.51
CA SER A 368 -24.46 -4.09 6.56
C SER A 368 -25.10 -4.50 7.88
N LYS A 369 -24.55 -4.01 9.00
CA LYS A 369 -25.10 -4.28 10.34
C LYS A 369 -26.53 -3.76 10.51
N GLN A 370 -26.81 -2.55 10.02
CA GLN A 370 -28.15 -1.96 10.06
C GLN A 370 -29.14 -2.73 9.17
N CYS A 371 -28.74 -3.08 7.95
CA CYS A 371 -29.56 -3.86 7.02
C CYS A 371 -29.89 -5.25 7.59
N LYS A 372 -28.92 -5.93 8.22
CA LYS A 372 -29.17 -7.19 8.94
C LYS A 372 -30.26 -7.04 10.01
N GLN A 373 -30.26 -5.94 10.76
CA GLN A 373 -31.29 -5.70 11.79
C GLN A 373 -32.66 -5.45 11.14
N ILE A 374 -32.73 -4.62 10.10
CA ILE A 374 -33.98 -4.30 9.40
C ILE A 374 -34.60 -5.57 8.80
N VAL A 375 -33.83 -6.37 8.07
CA VAL A 375 -34.36 -7.56 7.40
C VAL A 375 -34.69 -8.68 8.41
N ARG A 376 -33.95 -8.80 9.52
CA ARG A 376 -34.36 -9.68 10.63
C ARG A 376 -35.68 -9.25 11.25
N HIS A 377 -35.91 -7.96 11.43
CA HIS A 377 -37.21 -7.46 11.90
C HIS A 377 -38.34 -7.80 10.92
N HIS A 378 -38.11 -7.72 9.61
CA HIS A 378 -39.08 -8.19 8.61
C HIS A 378 -39.33 -9.70 8.72
N LEU A 379 -38.31 -10.51 8.94
CA LEU A 379 -38.45 -11.95 9.19
C LEU A 379 -39.27 -12.22 10.46
N ASP A 380 -39.02 -11.49 11.54
CA ASP A 380 -39.77 -11.60 12.79
C ASP A 380 -41.24 -11.21 12.62
N SER A 381 -41.50 -10.16 11.84
CA SER A 381 -42.85 -9.71 11.49
C SER A 381 -43.61 -10.76 10.67
N VAL A 382 -42.99 -11.30 9.61
CA VAL A 382 -43.58 -12.35 8.77
C VAL A 382 -43.87 -13.63 9.57
N THR A 383 -42.99 -13.98 10.50
CA THR A 383 -43.11 -15.17 11.35
C THR A 383 -43.90 -14.92 12.64
N SER A 384 -44.49 -13.73 12.81
CA SER A 384 -45.27 -13.37 14.00
C SER A 384 -46.53 -14.24 14.14
N PRO A 385 -46.94 -14.58 15.38
CA PRO A 385 -48.24 -15.20 15.64
C PRO A 385 -49.44 -14.47 15.04
N TYR A 386 -49.34 -13.14 14.90
CA TYR A 386 -50.39 -12.24 14.42
C TYR A 386 -50.33 -11.94 12.92
N SER A 387 -49.41 -12.57 12.20
CA SER A 387 -49.26 -12.37 10.76
C SER A 387 -50.48 -12.91 9.99
N HIS A 388 -51.15 -12.04 9.22
CA HIS A 388 -52.29 -12.40 8.38
C HIS A 388 -51.97 -13.47 7.33
N ILE A 389 -50.68 -13.64 7.00
CA ILE A 389 -50.16 -14.66 6.06
C ILE A 389 -50.64 -16.08 6.45
N CYS A 390 -50.80 -16.32 7.76
CA CYS A 390 -51.15 -17.63 8.31
C CYS A 390 -52.67 -17.92 8.35
N TYR A 391 -53.53 -16.93 8.04
CA TYR A 391 -54.98 -16.99 8.26
C TYR A 391 -55.83 -16.69 7.02
N ASP A 392 -55.24 -16.53 5.83
CA ASP A 392 -56.04 -16.47 4.60
C ASP A 392 -56.63 -17.87 4.30
N ASP A 393 -57.96 -17.94 4.33
CA ASP A 393 -58.80 -19.16 4.18
C ASP A 393 -59.05 -19.57 2.71
N ASP A 394 -58.29 -19.08 1.73
CA ASP A 394 -58.50 -19.38 0.31
C ASP A 394 -58.16 -20.83 -0.11
N PHE A 395 -57.85 -21.72 0.84
CA PHE A 395 -57.40 -23.09 0.56
C PHE A 395 -58.50 -24.15 0.41
N PHE A 396 -59.80 -23.81 0.57
CA PHE A 396 -60.89 -24.80 0.48
C PHE A 396 -61.95 -24.56 -0.62
N SER A 397 -61.87 -23.53 -1.47
CA SER A 397 -62.90 -23.28 -2.51
C SER A 397 -62.63 -24.02 -3.83
N GLY A 398 -62.39 -25.34 -3.76
CA GLY A 398 -62.53 -26.23 -4.90
C GLY A 398 -63.95 -26.77 -4.97
N VAL A 399 -64.82 -26.09 -5.72
CA VAL A 399 -66.09 -26.52 -6.37
C VAL A 399 -67.11 -25.36 -6.32
N GLY A 400 -67.22 -24.65 -7.45
CA GLY A 400 -68.39 -23.89 -7.88
C GLY A 400 -68.86 -22.72 -7.02
N SER A 401 -68.34 -21.51 -7.26
CA SER A 401 -69.16 -20.30 -7.16
C SER A 401 -68.54 -19.12 -7.91
N VAL A 402 -69.29 -18.59 -8.88
CA VAL A 402 -69.02 -17.34 -9.59
C VAL A 402 -69.55 -16.21 -8.72
N ALA A 403 -68.67 -15.38 -8.13
CA ALA A 403 -68.90 -13.94 -7.90
C ALA A 403 -67.70 -13.27 -7.18
N ASN A 404 -67.06 -12.36 -7.91
CA ASN A 404 -66.28 -11.19 -7.51
C ASN A 404 -65.91 -11.00 -6.02
N SER A 405 -64.64 -11.24 -5.69
CA SER A 405 -63.92 -10.49 -4.66
C SER A 405 -62.66 -9.85 -5.27
N THR A 406 -62.74 -8.55 -5.49
CA THR A 406 -61.70 -7.71 -6.08
C THR A 406 -60.55 -7.51 -5.08
N CYS A 407 -59.61 -8.44 -5.02
CA CYS A 407 -58.24 -8.16 -4.60
C CYS A 407 -57.34 -8.32 -5.82
N ARG A 408 -57.26 -7.26 -6.62
CA ARG A 408 -56.22 -7.11 -7.64
C ARG A 408 -54.87 -7.14 -6.93
N PHE A 409 -54.23 -8.30 -6.87
CA PHE A 409 -52.80 -8.37 -6.79
C PHE A 409 -52.28 -7.70 -8.06
N ASN A 410 -51.81 -6.46 -7.93
CA ASN A 410 -50.98 -5.87 -8.97
C ASN A 410 -49.81 -6.82 -9.16
N HIS A 411 -49.80 -7.47 -10.33
CA HIS A 411 -48.60 -8.00 -10.94
C HIS A 411 -47.61 -6.83 -10.98
N PHE A 412 -46.74 -6.73 -9.97
CA PHE A 412 -45.48 -6.05 -10.19
C PHE A 412 -44.81 -6.90 -11.25
N THR A 413 -44.60 -6.30 -12.42
CA THR A 413 -43.69 -6.82 -13.43
C THR A 413 -42.39 -7.16 -12.69
N GLY A 414 -42.16 -8.45 -12.47
CA GLY A 414 -40.92 -8.92 -11.89
C GLY A 414 -39.80 -8.32 -12.73
N VAL A 415 -38.76 -7.84 -12.06
CA VAL A 415 -37.51 -7.42 -12.72
C VAL A 415 -37.14 -8.56 -13.68
N THR A 416 -37.34 -8.33 -14.97
CA THR A 416 -37.01 -9.29 -16.01
C THR A 416 -35.51 -9.44 -15.95
N SER A 417 -35.05 -10.58 -15.44
CA SER A 417 -33.64 -10.93 -15.49
C SER A 417 -33.27 -11.12 -16.96
N PHE A 418 -32.64 -10.11 -17.56
CA PHE A 418 -32.08 -10.21 -18.90
C PHE A 418 -30.85 -11.10 -18.82
N ASP A 419 -30.98 -12.34 -19.27
CA ASP A 419 -29.82 -13.23 -19.42
C ASP A 419 -29.10 -12.86 -20.72
N LEU A 420 -27.90 -12.29 -20.57
CA LEU A 420 -27.03 -11.88 -21.66
C LEU A 420 -25.91 -12.91 -21.89
N ALA A 421 -25.86 -13.97 -21.07
CA ALA A 421 -24.95 -15.08 -21.27
C ALA A 421 -25.45 -15.95 -22.43
N ASP A 422 -24.63 -16.07 -23.47
CA ASP A 422 -24.93 -16.80 -24.70
C ASP A 422 -25.34 -18.26 -24.40
N SER A 423 -26.64 -18.52 -24.49
CA SER A 423 -27.21 -19.87 -24.48
C SER A 423 -27.38 -20.31 -25.93
N GLY A 424 -26.48 -21.19 -26.37
CA GLY A 424 -26.48 -21.69 -27.74
C GLY A 424 -27.84 -22.23 -28.20
N SER A 425 -28.28 -21.70 -29.35
CA SER A 425 -29.29 -22.21 -30.29
C SER A 425 -30.74 -22.35 -29.83
N ALA A 426 -31.59 -21.46 -30.34
CA ALA A 426 -32.70 -21.83 -31.22
C ALA A 426 -33.06 -20.66 -32.15
N LEU A 427 -33.14 -20.99 -33.43
CA LEU A 427 -33.48 -20.16 -34.58
C LEU A 427 -34.85 -19.47 -34.38
N GLU A 428 -34.94 -18.15 -34.56
CA GLU A 428 -36.07 -17.53 -35.27
C GLU A 428 -35.61 -16.22 -35.93
N GLU A 429 -35.95 -16.13 -37.21
CA GLU A 429 -35.63 -15.07 -38.15
C GLU A 429 -36.43 -13.81 -37.85
N ALA A 430 -35.76 -12.65 -37.85
CA ALA A 430 -36.38 -11.39 -38.22
C ALA A 430 -35.35 -10.53 -38.96
N GLN A 431 -35.48 -10.52 -40.28
CA GLN A 431 -34.88 -9.51 -41.15
C GLN A 431 -35.30 -8.11 -40.67
N GLU A 432 -34.38 -7.15 -40.69
CA GLU A 432 -34.43 -6.09 -41.70
C GLU A 432 -33.28 -5.06 -41.59
N ASN A 433 -32.74 -4.73 -42.78
CA ASN A 433 -32.12 -3.46 -43.18
C ASN A 433 -30.67 -3.12 -42.76
N LEU A 434 -29.72 -3.59 -43.59
CA LEU A 434 -28.47 -2.89 -43.90
C LEU A 434 -28.59 -2.14 -45.25
N PRO A 435 -28.02 -0.94 -45.42
CA PRO A 435 -27.64 -0.41 -46.73
C PRO A 435 -26.14 -0.67 -47.03
N PRO A 436 -25.71 -0.62 -48.30
CA PRO A 436 -24.62 -1.44 -48.83
C PRO A 436 -23.22 -0.78 -48.79
N LYS A 437 -22.22 -1.67 -48.90
CA LYS A 437 -20.79 -1.39 -49.08
C LYS A 437 -20.50 -0.66 -50.40
N ASP A 438 -19.62 0.33 -50.35
CA ASP A 438 -18.79 0.72 -51.49
C ASP A 438 -17.37 0.15 -51.36
N GLN A 439 -16.95 -0.48 -52.46
CA GLN A 439 -15.65 -1.07 -52.69
C GLN A 439 -14.66 0.01 -53.12
N HIS A 440 -13.46 0.06 -52.53
CA HIS A 440 -12.27 0.46 -53.27
C HIS A 440 -11.06 -0.38 -52.87
N HIS A 441 -10.42 -0.90 -53.91
CA HIS A 441 -9.20 -1.69 -53.98
C HIS A 441 -7.96 -0.97 -53.41
N MET A 442 -7.01 -1.71 -52.84
CA MET A 442 -5.64 -1.87 -53.40
C MET A 442 -4.79 -2.87 -52.58
N THR A 443 -3.90 -3.53 -53.30
CA THR A 443 -3.10 -4.76 -53.05
C THR A 443 -1.73 -4.52 -52.34
N PRO A 444 -0.91 -5.59 -52.04
CA PRO A 444 0.00 -5.73 -50.89
C PRO A 444 1.50 -5.47 -51.20
N PRO A 445 2.48 -5.82 -50.31
CA PRO A 445 3.03 -7.19 -50.35
C PRO A 445 3.51 -7.81 -49.02
N ILE A 446 3.49 -9.15 -49.02
CA ILE A 446 4.14 -10.09 -48.09
C ILE A 446 5.55 -10.41 -48.61
N ASN A 447 6.54 -10.46 -47.73
CA ASN A 447 7.78 -11.22 -47.93
C ASN A 447 7.87 -12.34 -46.88
N LYS A 448 7.98 -13.58 -47.36
CA LYS A 448 8.37 -14.78 -46.59
C LYS A 448 9.90 -14.92 -46.63
N GLY A 449 10.51 -15.41 -45.56
CA GLY A 449 11.91 -15.81 -45.61
C GLY A 449 12.59 -16.22 -44.29
N ASN A 450 12.26 -17.42 -43.82
CA ASN A 450 13.17 -18.45 -43.30
C ASN A 450 13.62 -18.50 -41.82
N ASP A 451 13.48 -19.72 -41.30
CA ASP A 451 13.79 -20.27 -39.98
C ASP A 451 15.29 -20.43 -39.69
N SER A 452 15.68 -20.44 -38.40
CA SER A 452 16.11 -21.67 -37.69
C SER A 452 16.92 -21.41 -36.40
N LYS A 453 16.78 -22.38 -35.46
CA LYS A 453 17.55 -22.70 -34.23
C LYS A 453 17.15 -22.04 -32.90
N GLU A 454 16.98 -22.74 -31.77
CA GLU A 454 16.92 -24.18 -31.44
C GLU A 454 16.59 -24.34 -29.92
N VAL A 455 15.97 -25.47 -29.55
CA VAL A 455 16.02 -26.19 -28.24
C VAL A 455 15.12 -25.74 -27.07
N LEU A 456 14.25 -26.68 -26.62
CA LEU A 456 14.08 -27.18 -25.23
C LEU A 456 12.98 -28.29 -25.18
N ARG A 457 13.36 -29.58 -25.30
CA ARG A 457 13.21 -30.76 -24.38
C ARG A 457 11.84 -31.04 -23.71
N GLU A 458 11.22 -32.18 -24.10
CA GLU A 458 10.96 -33.46 -23.37
C GLU A 458 9.77 -33.46 -22.35
N SER A 459 8.63 -34.14 -22.58
CA SER A 459 8.27 -35.60 -22.52
C SER A 459 7.94 -36.13 -21.09
N GLN A 460 6.65 -36.30 -20.71
CA GLN A 460 5.82 -37.55 -20.61
C GLN A 460 6.15 -38.53 -19.43
N LEU A 461 5.23 -38.73 -18.45
CA LEU A 461 4.36 -39.94 -18.15
C LEU A 461 5.15 -41.24 -17.77
N THR A 462 4.86 -42.08 -16.74
CA THR A 462 3.59 -42.65 -16.16
C THR A 462 3.85 -43.45 -14.84
N VAL A 463 2.76 -43.81 -14.12
CA VAL A 463 2.52 -44.54 -12.82
C VAL A 463 2.92 -46.05 -12.78
N PRO A 464 2.84 -46.82 -11.65
CA PRO A 464 1.58 -47.51 -11.19
C PRO A 464 1.39 -47.79 -9.66
N GLU A 465 0.16 -48.21 -9.31
CA GLU A 465 -0.49 -48.55 -8.01
C GLU A 465 0.00 -49.83 -7.27
N THR A 466 -0.18 -50.05 -5.94
CA THR A 466 -1.32 -50.67 -5.17
C THR A 466 -0.77 -51.19 -3.79
N PRO A 467 -1.49 -51.86 -2.83
CA PRO A 467 -2.75 -51.59 -2.10
C PRO A 467 -2.67 -51.76 -0.52
N SER A 468 -3.77 -51.41 0.19
CA SER A 468 -4.30 -51.59 1.59
C SER A 468 -3.83 -52.79 2.49
N PRO A 469 -4.01 -52.84 3.86
CA PRO A 469 -5.35 -52.81 4.54
C PRO A 469 -5.50 -52.46 6.07
N ASP A 470 -6.78 -52.46 6.50
CA ASP A 470 -7.39 -52.86 7.80
C ASP A 470 -7.57 -51.94 9.04
N LEU A 471 -8.83 -51.96 9.53
CA LEU A 471 -9.40 -51.55 10.84
C LEU A 471 -9.00 -52.53 11.97
N PRO A 472 -9.11 -52.15 13.26
CA PRO A 472 -10.25 -52.67 14.04
C PRO A 472 -10.84 -51.75 15.14
N SER A 473 -12.04 -52.13 15.55
CA SER A 473 -12.83 -51.72 16.74
C SER A 473 -12.40 -52.45 18.03
N ASP A 474 -13.07 -52.11 19.15
CA ASP A 474 -13.07 -52.67 20.52
C ASP A 474 -11.99 -52.09 21.46
N ILE A 475 -12.27 -51.24 22.47
CA ILE A 475 -13.21 -51.32 23.60
C ILE A 475 -13.17 -52.70 24.29
N HIS A 476 -12.36 -52.85 25.34
CA HIS A 476 -12.72 -53.35 26.69
C HIS A 476 -11.49 -53.56 27.61
N GLY A 477 -11.67 -53.20 28.89
CA GLY A 477 -10.83 -53.62 30.04
C GLY A 477 -10.11 -52.44 30.71
N GLY A 478 -10.31 -52.07 31.97
CA GLY A 478 -11.12 -52.60 33.06
C GLY A 478 -10.52 -52.11 34.40
N LYS A 479 -11.39 -52.03 35.43
CA LYS A 479 -11.17 -52.18 36.89
C LYS A 479 -11.56 -51.00 37.79
N LYS A 480 -12.49 -51.37 38.70
CA LYS A 480 -12.64 -51.02 40.15
C LYS A 480 -13.06 -49.57 40.44
N LYS A 481 -13.94 -49.24 41.38
CA LYS A 481 -14.68 -49.83 42.53
C LYS A 481 -15.65 -48.68 42.93
N ASP A 482 -16.83 -48.78 43.54
CA ASP A 482 -17.20 -49.46 44.77
C ASP A 482 -18.73 -49.43 44.95
N ASN A 483 -19.19 -50.24 45.90
CA ASN A 483 -20.55 -50.71 46.13
C ASN A 483 -21.56 -49.71 46.75
N GLY A 484 -22.86 -50.01 46.57
CA GLY A 484 -23.95 -49.52 47.43
C GLY A 484 -25.36 -49.91 46.94
N ILE A 485 -25.87 -51.06 47.40
CA ILE A 485 -27.26 -51.59 47.36
C ILE A 485 -27.77 -51.60 48.84
N PRO A 486 -29.06 -51.80 49.26
CA PRO A 486 -30.31 -52.17 48.55
C PRO A 486 -31.60 -51.38 48.93
N ASN A 487 -32.68 -51.59 48.16
CA ASN A 487 -33.97 -52.19 48.59
C ASN A 487 -35.02 -51.94 47.48
N ASP A 488 -35.51 -52.95 46.76
CA ASP A 488 -36.50 -53.98 47.12
C ASP A 488 -37.95 -53.46 47.17
N GLY A 489 -38.86 -54.13 46.45
CA GLY A 489 -40.30 -53.83 46.43
C GLY A 489 -40.94 -53.84 45.05
N GLY A 490 -41.43 -55.01 44.63
CA GLY A 490 -42.10 -55.29 43.36
C GLY A 490 -43.50 -54.66 43.11
N PRO A 491 -44.20 -55.14 42.06
CA PRO A 491 -45.15 -54.36 41.26
C PRO A 491 -46.62 -54.60 41.63
N ARG A 492 -47.50 -53.61 41.42
CA ARG A 492 -48.96 -53.87 41.35
C ARG A 492 -49.70 -53.01 40.31
N LYS A 493 -50.22 -53.74 39.30
CA LYS A 493 -51.40 -53.43 38.48
C LYS A 493 -52.54 -52.81 39.29
N ARG A 494 -53.24 -51.82 38.72
CA ARG A 494 -54.71 -51.70 38.84
C ARG A 494 -55.34 -51.25 37.52
N HIS A 495 -56.35 -52.02 37.13
CA HIS A 495 -57.28 -51.80 36.02
C HIS A 495 -58.37 -50.77 36.39
N ALA A 496 -58.82 -50.08 35.33
CA ALA A 496 -60.16 -49.65 34.94
C ALA A 496 -61.29 -49.43 35.96
N ARG A 497 -62.05 -48.34 35.74
CA ARG A 497 -63.51 -48.32 35.90
C ARG A 497 -64.16 -47.61 34.71
N MET A 498 -65.00 -48.34 33.99
CA MET A 498 -66.09 -47.80 33.18
C MET A 498 -67.25 -47.34 34.07
N ALA A 499 -67.97 -46.33 33.61
CA ALA A 499 -69.37 -46.10 33.95
C ALA A 499 -70.12 -45.80 32.65
N ALA A 500 -71.29 -46.41 32.50
CA ALA A 500 -72.00 -46.58 31.25
C ALA A 500 -73.36 -45.86 31.27
N TYR A 501 -73.81 -45.50 30.07
CA TYR A 501 -75.19 -45.27 29.58
C TYR A 501 -76.13 -44.28 30.30
N THR A 502 -76.61 -43.32 29.51
CA THR A 502 -78.05 -43.19 29.19
C THR A 502 -78.24 -42.79 27.72
N SER A 503 -79.28 -43.39 27.11
CA SER A 503 -79.70 -43.25 25.71
C SER A 503 -80.99 -42.43 25.62
N ARG A 504 -81.18 -41.66 24.54
CA ARG A 504 -82.49 -41.51 23.88
C ARG A 504 -82.37 -40.97 22.45
N ASN A 505 -83.14 -41.63 21.57
CA ASN A 505 -83.23 -41.53 20.11
C ASN A 505 -84.06 -40.33 19.60
N HIS A 506 -83.81 -39.89 18.35
CA HIS A 506 -84.81 -39.93 17.26
C HIS A 506 -84.24 -39.69 15.84
N HIS A 507 -84.94 -40.26 14.86
CA HIS A 507 -84.66 -40.60 13.44
C HIS A 507 -84.45 -39.37 12.50
N ASN A 508 -83.86 -39.46 11.28
CA ASN A 508 -84.35 -40.21 10.11
C ASN A 508 -83.35 -40.29 8.91
N SER A 509 -83.41 -41.42 8.18
CA SER A 509 -83.00 -41.80 6.78
C SER A 509 -82.05 -40.93 5.93
N MET A 510 -80.94 -41.46 5.38
CA MET A 510 -80.78 -42.44 4.26
C MET A 510 -80.71 -41.75 2.87
N ILE A 511 -79.52 -41.78 2.25
CA ILE A 511 -79.22 -42.15 0.84
C ILE A 511 -77.74 -42.49 0.79
N GLY A 512 -77.43 -43.68 0.27
CA GLY A 512 -76.07 -44.20 0.13
C GLY A 512 -75.36 -43.68 -1.12
N ALA A 513 -74.04 -43.59 -1.01
CA ALA A 513 -73.14 -43.77 -2.12
C ALA A 513 -71.88 -44.44 -1.55
N ASP A 514 -71.70 -45.70 -1.96
CA ASP A 514 -70.53 -46.50 -1.65
C ASP A 514 -69.24 -45.85 -2.18
N ASP A 515 -68.25 -45.86 -1.30
CA ASP A 515 -66.88 -46.28 -1.55
C ASP A 515 -66.07 -45.57 -2.66
N MET A 516 -65.44 -44.47 -2.26
CA MET A 516 -64.06 -44.17 -2.67
C MET A 516 -63.23 -43.93 -1.42
N ALA A 517 -62.77 -45.04 -0.82
CA ALA A 517 -61.72 -45.07 0.19
C ALA A 517 -60.43 -44.39 -0.35
N SER A 518 -60.39 -43.07 -0.19
CA SER A 518 -59.19 -42.26 -0.40
C SER A 518 -58.30 -42.41 0.83
N LYS A 519 -57.08 -42.92 0.61
CA LYS A 519 -56.00 -43.15 1.58
C LYS A 519 -56.01 -42.09 2.70
N SER A 520 -56.42 -42.48 3.90
CA SER A 520 -56.34 -41.63 5.08
C SER A 520 -54.86 -41.40 5.42
N GLY A 521 -54.31 -40.28 4.96
CA GLY A 521 -52.96 -39.84 5.33
C GLY A 521 -52.86 -39.64 6.84
N SER A 522 -51.75 -40.06 7.44
CA SER A 522 -51.50 -39.85 8.88
C SER A 522 -51.58 -38.35 9.24
N SER A 523 -52.05 -37.99 10.44
CA SER A 523 -52.06 -36.59 10.90
C SER A 523 -50.69 -35.92 10.81
N TYR A 524 -49.61 -36.71 10.92
CA TYR A 524 -48.24 -36.27 10.70
C TYR A 524 -48.01 -35.77 9.26
N SER A 525 -48.36 -36.57 8.24
CA SER A 525 -48.18 -36.18 6.83
C SER A 525 -48.97 -34.92 6.47
N THR A 526 -50.18 -34.77 7.03
CA THR A 526 -51.01 -33.58 6.83
C THR A 526 -50.36 -32.33 7.42
N ILE A 527 -49.82 -32.41 8.65
CA ILE A 527 -49.14 -31.29 9.30
C ILE A 527 -47.86 -30.90 8.55
N CYS A 528 -47.07 -31.87 8.10
CA CYS A 528 -45.87 -31.60 7.33
C CYS A 528 -46.19 -30.90 6.00
N ALA A 529 -47.23 -31.35 5.28
CA ALA A 529 -47.66 -30.71 4.03
C ALA A 529 -48.13 -29.26 4.25
N ILE A 530 -49.00 -29.03 5.27
CA ILE A 530 -49.50 -27.70 5.62
C ILE A 530 -48.34 -26.79 6.11
N SER A 531 -47.41 -27.33 6.90
CA SER A 531 -46.22 -26.59 7.35
C SER A 531 -45.33 -26.17 6.19
N ALA A 532 -45.15 -27.04 5.19
CA ALA A 532 -44.37 -26.72 4.00
C ALA A 532 -45.02 -25.60 3.19
N GLN A 533 -46.35 -25.60 3.05
CA GLN A 533 -47.10 -24.52 2.38
C GLN A 533 -46.96 -23.19 3.12
N TYR A 534 -47.14 -23.17 4.46
CA TYR A 534 -46.95 -21.94 5.23
C TYR A 534 -45.50 -21.44 5.20
N PHE A 535 -44.52 -22.33 5.22
CA PHE A 535 -43.11 -21.96 5.07
C PHE A 535 -42.85 -21.32 3.70
N ALA A 536 -43.39 -21.91 2.62
CA ALA A 536 -43.29 -21.35 1.28
C ALA A 536 -43.93 -19.95 1.19
N LYS A 537 -45.11 -19.76 1.77
CA LYS A 537 -45.81 -18.47 1.80
C LYS A 537 -45.07 -17.41 2.64
N MET A 538 -44.52 -17.79 3.79
CA MET A 538 -43.67 -16.90 4.60
C MET A 538 -42.42 -16.47 3.84
N ARG A 539 -41.76 -17.41 3.17
CA ARG A 539 -40.62 -17.12 2.31
C ARG A 539 -40.99 -16.17 1.18
N GLU A 540 -42.05 -16.45 0.44
CA GLU A 540 -42.51 -15.61 -0.68
C GLU A 540 -42.78 -14.18 -0.22
N VAL A 541 -43.50 -13.98 0.88
CA VAL A 541 -43.77 -12.63 1.38
C VAL A 541 -42.49 -11.91 1.83
N LEU A 542 -41.56 -12.64 2.46
CA LEU A 542 -40.28 -12.06 2.84
C LEU A 542 -39.47 -11.64 1.62
N ILE A 543 -39.42 -12.48 0.58
CA ILE A 543 -38.54 -12.31 -0.59
C ILE A 543 -39.14 -11.40 -1.66
N GLU A 544 -40.45 -11.41 -1.89
CA GLU A 544 -41.07 -10.58 -2.94
C GLU A 544 -41.45 -9.18 -2.43
N ARG A 545 -41.75 -9.02 -1.14
CA ARG A 545 -42.29 -7.76 -0.61
C ARG A 545 -41.33 -6.97 0.26
N ASN A 546 -40.59 -7.65 1.15
CA ASN A 546 -39.92 -6.98 2.26
C ASN A 546 -38.39 -6.91 2.12
N ALA A 547 -37.73 -8.02 1.83
CA ALA A 547 -36.27 -8.09 1.86
C ALA A 547 -35.61 -7.29 0.72
N PRO A 548 -36.03 -7.37 -0.56
CA PRO A 548 -35.38 -6.60 -1.62
C PRO A 548 -35.55 -5.10 -1.50
N SER A 549 -36.74 -4.64 -1.13
CA SER A 549 -37.01 -3.22 -0.92
C SER A 549 -36.21 -2.67 0.26
N ALA A 550 -36.14 -3.43 1.37
CA ALA A 550 -35.35 -3.07 2.54
C ALA A 550 -33.84 -3.09 2.27
N LEU A 551 -33.32 -4.06 1.51
CA LEU A 551 -31.89 -4.14 1.17
C LEU A 551 -31.49 -3.05 0.18
N ASN A 552 -32.29 -2.81 -0.87
CA ASN A 552 -32.03 -1.73 -1.83
C ASN A 552 -32.03 -0.36 -1.14
N SER A 553 -33.08 -0.03 -0.39
CA SER A 553 -33.14 1.25 0.32
C SER A 553 -32.14 1.34 1.47
N GLY A 554 -31.87 0.23 2.17
CA GLY A 554 -30.94 0.18 3.29
C GLY A 554 -29.47 0.37 2.90
N PHE A 555 -29.06 -0.12 1.73
CA PHE A 555 -27.69 0.05 1.24
C PHE A 555 -27.54 1.27 0.31
N LEU A 556 -28.38 1.38 -0.72
CA LEU A 556 -28.15 2.33 -1.81
C LEU A 556 -28.53 3.77 -1.42
N THR A 557 -29.60 3.97 -0.66
CA THR A 557 -30.02 5.33 -0.25
C THR A 557 -28.97 5.99 0.65
N PRO A 558 -28.43 5.33 1.70
CA PRO A 558 -27.35 5.92 2.48
C PRO A 558 -26.07 6.17 1.67
N CYS A 559 -25.72 5.30 0.71
CA CYS A 559 -24.59 5.55 -0.18
C CYS A 559 -24.76 6.85 -0.99
N ARG A 560 -25.98 7.14 -1.47
CA ARG A 560 -26.26 8.36 -2.25
C ARG A 560 -26.33 9.61 -1.40
N GLU A 561 -26.97 9.53 -0.23
CA GLU A 561 -27.33 10.73 0.56
C GLU A 561 -26.37 11.03 1.72
N ARG A 562 -25.78 9.99 2.33
CA ARG A 562 -25.08 10.11 3.62
C ARG A 562 -23.59 9.85 3.53
N LEU A 563 -23.11 9.23 2.45
CA LEU A 563 -21.71 8.84 2.31
C LEU A 563 -20.76 10.03 2.48
N PHE A 564 -20.98 11.11 1.74
CA PHE A 564 -20.11 12.29 1.82
C PHE A 564 -20.08 12.89 3.23
N LEU A 565 -21.25 12.99 3.88
CA LEU A 565 -21.34 13.48 5.26
C LEU A 565 -20.59 12.56 6.23
N ALA A 566 -20.76 11.24 6.12
CA ALA A 566 -20.09 10.27 6.97
C ALA A 566 -18.56 10.33 6.82
N LEU A 567 -18.06 10.42 5.59
CA LEU A 567 -16.63 10.62 5.33
C LEU A 567 -16.15 11.97 5.87
N GLY A 568 -16.96 13.02 5.70
CA GLY A 568 -16.61 14.36 6.16
C GLY A 568 -16.45 14.46 7.67
N PHE A 569 -17.33 13.81 8.43
CA PHE A 569 -17.20 13.73 9.89
C PHE A 569 -15.94 12.96 10.33
N GLU A 570 -15.64 11.81 9.71
CA GLU A 570 -14.49 10.99 10.12
C GLU A 570 -13.13 11.61 9.72
N LEU A 571 -13.06 12.24 8.54
CA LEU A 571 -11.80 12.74 7.97
C LEU A 571 -11.52 14.21 8.28
N PHE A 572 -12.55 15.06 8.30
CA PHE A 572 -12.37 16.52 8.38
C PHE A 572 -12.79 17.12 9.71
N ALA A 573 -13.66 16.48 10.49
CA ALA A 573 -14.00 16.91 11.85
C ALA A 573 -12.93 16.46 12.88
N VAL A 574 -11.66 16.64 12.55
CA VAL A 574 -10.50 16.30 13.37
C VAL A 574 -9.59 17.51 13.56
N SER A 575 -8.81 17.52 14.65
CA SER A 575 -7.83 18.58 14.89
C SER A 575 -6.79 18.65 13.77
N ASP A 576 -6.24 19.84 13.55
CA ASP A 576 -5.23 20.11 12.50
C ASP A 576 -4.05 19.14 12.59
N ASN A 577 -3.60 18.82 13.81
CA ASN A 577 -2.52 17.86 14.04
C ASN A 577 -2.87 16.45 13.54
N LYS A 578 -4.11 15.99 13.79
CA LYS A 578 -4.57 14.67 13.36
C LYS A 578 -4.82 14.63 11.85
N PHE A 579 -5.32 15.74 11.28
CA PHE A 579 -5.50 15.90 9.84
C PHE A 579 -4.14 15.84 9.12
N MET A 580 -3.17 16.64 9.56
CA MET A 580 -1.82 16.68 8.99
C MET A 580 -1.08 15.35 9.08
N GLY A 581 -1.36 14.55 10.13
CA GLY A 581 -0.84 13.18 10.24
C GLY A 581 -1.28 12.24 9.11
N MET A 582 -2.30 12.59 8.33
CA MET A 582 -2.70 11.83 7.13
C MET A 582 -1.84 12.18 5.90
N PHE A 583 -1.23 13.37 5.87
CA PHE A 583 -0.51 13.89 4.69
C PHE A 583 1.00 13.84 4.84
N VAL A 584 1.48 13.83 6.08
CA VAL A 584 2.91 13.81 6.38
C VAL A 584 3.21 12.61 7.27
N LEU A 585 4.25 11.84 6.92
CA LEU A 585 4.78 10.80 7.81
C LEU A 585 5.08 11.43 9.18
N PRO A 586 4.64 10.83 10.29
CA PRO A 586 4.95 11.36 11.62
C PRO A 586 6.45 11.64 11.78
N GLY A 587 6.81 12.88 12.10
CA GLY A 587 8.21 13.32 12.25
C GLY A 587 8.92 13.77 10.97
N ALA A 588 8.30 13.70 9.79
CA ALA A 588 8.93 14.19 8.54
C ALA A 588 9.00 15.73 8.49
N VAL A 589 8.00 16.44 9.05
CA VAL A 589 8.09 17.90 9.22
C VAL A 589 9.22 18.26 10.19
N ASP A 590 9.35 17.54 11.30
CA ASP A 590 10.42 17.75 12.29
C ASP A 590 11.80 17.45 11.67
N GLY A 591 11.91 16.41 10.85
CA GLY A 591 13.11 16.10 10.07
C GLY A 591 13.50 17.23 9.11
N ILE A 592 12.53 17.74 8.33
CA ILE A 592 12.74 18.88 7.42
C ILE A 592 13.11 20.15 8.20
N GLN A 593 12.50 20.40 9.36
CA GLN A 593 12.81 21.55 10.21
C GLN A 593 14.22 21.46 10.84
N ASN A 594 14.66 20.27 11.23
CA ASN A 594 16.00 20.02 11.75
C ASN A 594 17.06 20.19 10.66
N GLU A 595 16.81 19.66 9.45
CA GLU A 595 17.69 19.83 8.29
C GLU A 595 17.79 21.31 7.89
N ARG A 596 16.67 22.03 7.87
CA ARG A 596 16.62 23.48 7.65
C ARG A 596 17.47 24.24 8.67
N HIS A 597 17.36 23.92 9.97
CA HIS A 597 18.19 24.54 11.00
C HIS A 597 19.68 24.27 10.82
N SER A 598 20.05 23.05 10.44
CA SER A 598 21.44 22.68 10.14
C SER A 598 21.98 23.46 8.95
N LEU A 599 21.22 23.55 7.86
CA LEU A 599 21.59 24.30 6.66
C LEU A 599 21.66 25.82 6.91
N LEU A 600 20.75 26.37 7.72
CA LEU A 600 20.81 27.77 8.16
C LEU A 600 22.11 28.08 8.91
N LYS A 601 22.52 27.21 9.84
CA LYS A 601 23.81 27.35 10.55
C LYS A 601 24.98 27.31 9.56
N ARG A 602 24.98 26.34 8.64
CA ARG A 602 26.01 26.21 7.60
C ARG A 602 26.07 27.43 6.69
N GLN A 603 24.94 27.97 6.27
CA GLN A 603 24.86 29.17 5.43
C GLN A 603 25.49 30.37 6.13
N LYS A 604 25.18 30.60 7.42
CA LYS A 604 25.77 31.70 8.20
C LYS A 604 27.28 31.59 8.30
N ILE A 605 27.81 30.40 8.56
CA ILE A 605 29.26 30.16 8.64
C ILE A 605 29.92 30.45 7.29
N LEU A 606 29.37 29.91 6.19
CA LEU A 606 29.92 30.11 4.85
C LEU A 606 29.88 31.58 4.41
N LEU A 607 28.80 32.31 4.73
CA LEU A 607 28.71 33.75 4.47
C LEU A 607 29.75 34.55 5.26
N SER A 608 29.99 34.19 6.54
CA SER A 608 31.07 34.79 7.33
C SER A 608 32.43 34.55 6.69
N CYS A 609 32.73 33.29 6.34
CA CYS A 609 33.98 32.92 5.68
C CYS A 609 34.16 33.64 4.33
N LEU A 610 33.09 33.77 3.54
CA LEU A 610 33.11 34.49 2.27
C LEU A 610 33.45 35.97 2.47
N ASN A 611 32.84 36.62 3.48
CA ASN A 611 33.10 38.03 3.78
C ASN A 611 34.52 38.25 4.31
N GLU A 612 34.99 37.41 5.22
CA GLU A 612 36.36 37.44 5.73
C GLU A 612 37.37 37.23 4.59
N PHE A 613 37.17 36.21 3.74
CA PHE A 613 38.06 35.94 2.63
C PHE A 613 38.05 37.08 1.59
N LYS A 614 36.89 37.67 1.29
CA LYS A 614 36.79 38.86 0.42
C LYS A 614 37.57 40.06 0.98
N ASN A 615 37.55 40.25 2.29
CA ASN A 615 38.30 41.33 2.92
C ASN A 615 39.80 41.08 2.86
N ILE A 616 40.24 39.84 3.15
CA ILE A 616 41.66 39.44 3.07
C ILE A 616 42.16 39.52 1.61
N SER A 617 41.39 39.04 0.64
CA SER A 617 41.78 39.06 -0.77
C SER A 617 41.91 40.48 -1.35
N ARG A 618 41.19 41.46 -0.79
CA ARG A 618 41.35 42.88 -1.16
C ARG A 618 42.62 43.51 -0.58
N ALA A 619 43.12 42.97 0.54
CA ALA A 619 44.31 43.48 1.22
C ALA A 619 45.62 42.87 0.69
N LEU A 620 45.55 41.75 -0.05
CA LEU A 620 46.65 41.08 -0.73
C LEU A 620 46.95 41.72 -2.09
#